data_AF-X1W2I9-F1
#
_entry.id   AF-X1W2I9-F1
#
_cell.length_a   1.000
_cell.length_b   1.000
_cell.length_c   1.000
_cell.angle_alpha   90.00
_cell.angle_beta   90.00
_cell.angle_gamma   90.00
#
_symmetry.space_group_name_H-M   'P 1'
#
loop_
_entity.id
_entity.type
_entity.pdbx_description
1 polymer ?
#
loop_
_entity_poly.entity_id
_entity_poly.type
_entity_poly.pdbx_seq_one_letter_code
_entity_poly.pdbx_strand_id
1 'polypeptide(L)'
;LVNRDDLKGIVNALKRAKRARVSFEAGGETIGGYSLIIDTELVRYKWVSVNGDYPDYGKLIPTEFNTFAHFDTVEAIKAVNSLKALADSKAYPIDLTIGDGKIVMANPDDKGLAELVADTDGQGFVRIDGQYFAQALKACGGMVEFKLTSPSFPMLFAVNGYQLVVMPMMIQEAIEAEKLARAEQKAKAEAEAKPTEQAEPTEAVAEPTEKPKKARRSR
;
A
#
# COMPACT_ATOMS: atom_id res chain seq x y z
N LEU A 1 -6.93 -5.47 22.99
CA LEU A 1 -5.71 -5.90 22.28
C LEU A 1 -5.13 -7.13 22.96
N VAL A 2 -4.49 -8.06 22.25
CA VAL A 2 -3.83 -9.23 22.87
C VAL A 2 -2.34 -9.17 22.57
N ASN A 3 -1.49 -9.51 23.55
CA ASN A 3 -0.06 -9.51 23.35
C ASN A 3 0.32 -10.61 22.33
N ARG A 4 1.23 -10.29 21.41
CA ARG A 4 1.69 -11.23 20.38
C ARG A 4 2.36 -12.48 20.97
N ASP A 5 3.09 -12.34 22.08
CA ASP A 5 3.90 -13.42 22.63
C ASP A 5 3.00 -14.50 23.27
N ASP A 6 1.87 -14.08 23.85
CA ASP A 6 0.82 -14.95 24.37
C ASP A 6 0.22 -15.83 23.26
N LEU A 7 -0.10 -15.22 22.11
CA LEU A 7 -0.65 -15.94 20.97
C LEU A 7 0.41 -16.85 20.31
N LYS A 8 1.68 -16.42 20.28
CA LYS A 8 2.77 -17.21 19.72
C LYS A 8 2.97 -18.54 20.48
N GLY A 9 2.81 -18.52 21.81
CA GLY A 9 2.96 -19.69 22.66
C GLY A 9 1.98 -20.84 22.34
N ILE A 10 0.78 -20.51 21.88
CA ILE A 10 -0.28 -21.51 21.61
C ILE A 10 -0.33 -22.00 20.17
N VAL A 11 0.42 -21.39 19.23
CA VAL A 11 0.36 -21.74 17.80
C VAL A 11 0.54 -23.24 17.57
N ASN A 12 1.49 -23.86 18.27
CA ASN A 12 1.75 -25.30 18.14
C ASN A 12 0.60 -26.17 18.68
N ALA A 13 -0.10 -25.72 19.71
CA ALA A 13 -1.29 -26.41 20.23
C ALA A 13 -2.44 -26.29 19.23
N LEU A 14 -2.67 -25.10 18.67
CA LEU A 14 -3.74 -24.87 17.69
C LEU A 14 -3.51 -25.63 16.38
N LYS A 15 -2.27 -25.77 15.92
CA LYS A 15 -1.94 -26.59 14.73
C LYS A 15 -2.34 -28.06 14.86
N ARG A 16 -2.38 -28.59 16.09
CA ARG A 16 -2.74 -29.99 16.36
C ARG A 16 -4.22 -30.18 16.70
N ALA A 17 -4.91 -29.09 17.06
CA ALA A 17 -6.32 -29.13 17.38
C ALA A 17 -7.15 -29.34 16.11
N LYS A 18 -8.13 -30.25 16.12
CA LYS A 18 -9.04 -30.43 14.96
C LYS A 18 -10.08 -29.32 14.88
N ARG A 19 -10.44 -28.74 16.03
CA ARG A 19 -11.44 -27.68 16.16
C ARG A 19 -11.01 -26.68 17.22
N ALA A 20 -11.26 -25.41 16.96
CA ALA A 20 -11.09 -24.33 17.92
C ALA A 20 -12.34 -23.45 17.87
N ARG A 21 -12.89 -23.13 19.04
CA ARG A 21 -13.93 -22.12 19.19
C ARG A 21 -13.30 -20.86 19.76
N VAL A 22 -13.52 -19.75 19.09
CA VAL A 22 -13.05 -18.43 19.51
C VAL A 22 -14.24 -17.64 20.06
N SER A 23 -14.10 -17.09 21.26
CA SER A 23 -15.10 -16.22 21.87
C SER A 23 -14.46 -15.05 22.60
N PHE A 24 -15.19 -13.94 22.68
CA PHE A 24 -14.85 -12.78 23.48
C PHE A 24 -15.85 -12.65 24.62
N GLU A 25 -15.37 -12.69 25.85
CA GLU A 25 -16.21 -12.51 27.03
C GLU A 25 -15.91 -11.16 27.68
N ALA A 26 -16.96 -10.47 28.15
CA ALA A 26 -16.79 -9.31 28.99
C ALA A 26 -16.18 -9.75 30.32
N GLY A 27 -14.97 -9.30 30.61
CA GLY A 27 -14.21 -9.75 31.76
C GLY A 27 -12.74 -9.36 31.66
N GLY A 28 -12.27 -8.68 32.71
CA GLY A 28 -10.90 -8.21 32.92
C GLY A 28 -10.83 -7.42 34.23
N GLU A 29 -9.63 -7.06 34.69
CA GLU A 29 -9.46 -6.18 35.86
C GLU A 29 -9.99 -4.75 35.63
N THR A 30 -10.21 -4.37 34.36
CA THR A 30 -10.68 -3.06 33.95
C THR A 30 -12.14 -3.08 33.50
N ILE A 31 -12.89 -2.03 33.86
CA ILE A 31 -14.28 -1.82 33.41
C ILE A 31 -14.27 -1.69 31.88
N GLY A 32 -15.01 -2.57 31.18
CA GLY A 32 -15.06 -2.61 29.71
C GLY A 32 -13.98 -3.48 29.05
N GLY A 33 -13.15 -4.17 29.83
CA GLY A 33 -12.17 -5.11 29.30
C GLY A 33 -12.81 -6.41 28.78
N TYR A 34 -12.32 -6.90 27.65
CA TYR A 34 -12.70 -8.20 27.07
C TYR A 34 -11.61 -9.24 27.30
N SER A 35 -11.98 -10.49 27.50
CA SER A 35 -11.06 -11.63 27.47
C SER A 35 -11.20 -12.39 26.16
N LEU A 36 -10.08 -12.73 25.52
CA LEU A 36 -10.05 -13.67 24.40
C LEU A 36 -10.05 -15.09 24.97
N ILE A 37 -10.99 -15.91 24.53
CA ILE A 37 -11.09 -17.31 24.90
C ILE A 37 -10.96 -18.16 23.64
N ILE A 38 -10.06 -19.14 23.70
CA ILE A 38 -9.93 -20.16 22.67
C ILE A 38 -10.13 -21.52 23.32
N ASP A 39 -11.25 -22.15 22.99
CA ASP A 39 -11.61 -23.49 23.42
C ASP A 39 -11.17 -24.48 22.34
N THR A 40 -10.24 -25.36 22.71
CA THR A 40 -9.94 -26.58 21.95
C THR A 40 -10.73 -27.76 22.54
N GLU A 41 -10.48 -28.98 22.07
CA GLU A 41 -11.19 -30.18 22.56
C GLU A 41 -10.98 -30.45 24.06
N LEU A 42 -9.79 -30.14 24.59
CA LEU A 42 -9.39 -30.49 25.96
C LEU A 42 -8.91 -29.28 26.78
N VAL A 43 -8.57 -28.18 26.13
CA VAL A 43 -7.95 -27.03 26.79
C VAL A 43 -8.70 -25.76 26.43
N ARG A 44 -9.13 -25.03 27.46
CA ARG A 44 -9.61 -23.66 27.38
C ARG A 44 -8.45 -22.72 27.68
N TYR A 45 -8.10 -21.88 26.71
CA TYR A 45 -7.15 -20.80 26.91
C TYR A 45 -7.90 -19.49 27.09
N LYS A 46 -7.48 -18.68 28.07
CA LYS A 46 -8.07 -17.38 28.35
C LYS A 46 -6.96 -16.34 28.51
N TRP A 47 -7.06 -15.25 27.77
CA TRP A 47 -6.16 -14.09 27.90
C TRP A 47 -6.97 -12.83 28.18
N VAL A 48 -6.43 -11.99 29.06
CA VAL A 48 -6.98 -10.68 29.36
C VAL A 48 -6.54 -9.71 28.27
N SER A 49 -7.47 -8.94 27.69
CA SER A 49 -7.10 -7.93 26.72
C SER A 49 -6.40 -6.76 27.39
N VAL A 50 -5.43 -6.20 26.68
CA VAL A 50 -4.81 -4.91 26.97
C VAL A 50 -5.68 -3.79 26.38
N ASN A 51 -5.80 -2.69 27.12
CA ASN A 51 -6.47 -1.47 26.66
C ASN A 51 -5.62 -0.72 25.65
N GLY A 52 -6.27 -0.16 24.64
CA GLY A 52 -5.65 0.66 23.60
C GLY A 52 -6.40 0.53 22.29
N ASP A 53 -6.30 1.58 21.47
CA ASP A 53 -6.90 1.60 20.16
C ASP A 53 -5.95 0.97 19.14
N TYR A 54 -6.46 0.02 18.35
CA TYR A 54 -5.68 -0.55 17.26
C TYR A 54 -5.62 0.44 16.09
N PRO A 55 -4.47 0.61 15.43
CA PRO A 55 -4.37 1.48 14.26
C PRO A 55 -5.36 1.07 13.17
N ASP A 56 -5.91 2.07 12.48
CA ASP A 56 -6.76 1.87 11.31
C ASP A 56 -5.90 1.49 10.09
N TYR A 57 -5.53 0.21 10.02
CA TYR A 57 -4.67 -0.33 8.98
C TYR A 57 -5.33 -0.34 7.60
N GLY A 58 -6.67 -0.29 7.53
CA GLY A 58 -7.40 -0.31 6.26
C GLY A 58 -7.04 0.88 5.36
N LYS A 59 -6.72 2.04 5.97
CA LYS A 59 -6.28 3.24 5.26
C LYS A 59 -4.86 3.14 4.70
N LEU A 60 -4.06 2.20 5.18
CA LEU A 60 -2.67 2.03 4.76
C LEU A 60 -2.54 1.06 3.58
N ILE A 61 -3.60 0.32 3.24
CA ILE A 61 -3.62 -0.63 2.13
C ILE A 61 -3.87 0.16 0.85
N PRO A 62 -2.90 0.22 -0.09
CA PRO A 62 -3.11 0.89 -1.36
C PRO A 62 -4.17 0.16 -2.19
N THR A 63 -5.00 0.91 -2.91
CA THR A 63 -6.08 0.36 -3.76
C THR A 63 -5.78 0.42 -5.25
N GLU A 64 -4.85 1.30 -5.65
CA GLU A 64 -4.41 1.49 -7.02
C GLU A 64 -2.98 1.01 -7.15
N PHE A 65 -2.61 0.43 -8.28
CA PHE A 65 -1.27 -0.11 -8.58
C PHE A 65 -0.97 0.04 -10.07
N ASN A 66 0.29 0.32 -10.40
CA ASN A 66 0.75 0.44 -11.81
C ASN A 66 1.70 -0.68 -12.21
N THR A 67 2.31 -1.38 -11.25
CA THR A 67 3.29 -2.42 -11.48
C THR A 67 2.87 -3.67 -10.74
N PHE A 68 2.81 -4.79 -11.45
CA PHE A 68 2.50 -6.11 -10.92
C PHE A 68 3.66 -7.05 -11.22
N ALA A 69 4.03 -7.89 -10.25
CA ALA A 69 5.03 -8.93 -10.45
C ALA A 69 4.61 -10.22 -9.75
N HIS A 70 4.63 -11.33 -10.46
CA HIS A 70 4.30 -12.65 -9.92
C HIS A 70 5.54 -13.54 -9.97
N PHE A 71 5.98 -14.03 -8.81
CA PHE A 71 7.23 -14.78 -8.70
C PHE A 71 7.23 -15.78 -7.54
N ASP A 72 8.18 -16.72 -7.60
CA ASP A 72 8.36 -17.75 -6.58
C ASP A 72 9.07 -17.17 -5.33
N THR A 73 8.39 -17.27 -4.19
CA THR A 73 8.90 -16.86 -2.89
C THR A 73 10.12 -17.66 -2.44
N VAL A 74 10.24 -18.94 -2.81
CA VAL A 74 11.36 -19.81 -2.38
C VAL A 74 12.66 -19.33 -3.03
N GLU A 75 12.64 -19.09 -4.34
CA GLU A 75 13.80 -18.60 -5.07
C GLU A 75 14.13 -17.15 -4.67
N ALA A 76 13.12 -16.30 -4.46
CA ALA A 76 13.33 -14.96 -3.93
C ALA A 76 13.97 -14.97 -2.53
N ILE A 77 13.55 -15.85 -1.62
CA ILE A 77 14.17 -15.97 -0.29
C ILE A 77 15.63 -16.40 -0.39
N LYS A 78 15.97 -17.32 -1.30
CA LYS A 78 17.37 -17.73 -1.53
C LYS A 78 18.19 -16.54 -2.02
N ALA A 79 17.69 -15.79 -2.99
CA ALA A 79 18.35 -14.58 -3.49
C ALA A 79 18.57 -13.53 -2.39
N VAL A 80 17.55 -13.27 -1.57
CA VAL A 80 17.65 -12.35 -0.43
C VAL A 80 18.69 -12.82 0.60
N ASN A 81 18.75 -14.12 0.88
CA ASN A 81 19.75 -14.67 1.80
C ASN A 81 21.18 -14.56 1.23
N SER A 82 21.35 -14.71 -0.08
CA SER A 82 22.64 -14.49 -0.75
C SER A 82 23.08 -13.03 -0.66
N LEU A 83 22.17 -12.09 -0.93
CA LEU A 83 22.46 -10.65 -0.83
C LEU A 83 22.73 -10.21 0.61
N LYS A 84 22.04 -10.82 1.58
CA LYS A 84 22.28 -10.60 3.02
C LYS A 84 23.72 -10.91 3.43
N ALA A 85 24.36 -11.92 2.83
CA ALA A 85 25.74 -12.27 3.13
C ALA A 85 26.75 -11.22 2.65
N LEU A 86 26.35 -10.37 1.70
CA LEU A 86 27.17 -9.30 1.10
C LEU A 86 26.89 -7.92 1.73
N ALA A 87 25.89 -7.83 2.59
CA ALA A 87 25.48 -6.58 3.20
C ALA A 87 26.21 -6.37 4.53
N ASP A 88 26.82 -5.20 4.68
CA ASP A 88 27.52 -4.82 5.92
C ASP A 88 26.54 -4.29 6.99
N SER A 89 25.30 -4.01 6.61
CA SER A 89 24.27 -3.44 7.49
C SER A 89 23.28 -4.49 7.99
N LYS A 90 22.76 -4.28 9.20
CA LYS A 90 21.78 -5.19 9.83
C LYS A 90 20.44 -5.26 9.06
N ALA A 91 20.02 -4.17 8.44
CA ALA A 91 18.81 -4.08 7.63
C ALA A 91 18.98 -4.66 6.22
N TYR A 92 20.23 -4.73 5.73
CA TYR A 92 20.60 -5.22 4.39
C TYR A 92 19.61 -4.76 3.31
N PRO A 93 19.62 -3.46 2.96
CA PRO A 93 18.74 -2.92 1.94
C PRO A 93 18.92 -3.64 0.61
N ILE A 94 17.83 -3.84 -0.12
CA ILE A 94 17.82 -4.49 -1.43
C ILE A 94 17.08 -3.58 -2.40
N ASP A 95 17.74 -3.30 -3.53
CA ASP A 95 17.13 -2.63 -4.67
C ASP A 95 16.43 -3.65 -5.55
N LEU A 96 15.15 -3.43 -5.78
CA LEU A 96 14.31 -4.22 -6.67
C LEU A 96 14.04 -3.44 -7.94
N THR A 97 14.48 -3.97 -9.07
CA THR A 97 14.09 -3.49 -10.40
C THR A 97 13.18 -4.52 -11.03
N ILE A 98 11.99 -4.09 -11.44
CA ILE A 98 10.92 -4.92 -11.96
C ILE A 98 10.66 -4.51 -13.40
N GLY A 99 10.68 -5.47 -14.31
CA GLY A 99 10.39 -5.26 -15.72
C GLY A 99 10.90 -6.40 -16.59
N ASP A 100 10.56 -6.38 -17.87
CA ASP A 100 11.07 -7.30 -18.89
C ASP A 100 10.96 -8.80 -18.55
N GLY A 101 9.92 -9.19 -17.80
CA GLY A 101 9.68 -10.57 -17.37
C GLY A 101 10.64 -11.06 -16.27
N LYS A 102 11.25 -10.13 -15.53
CA LYS A 102 12.21 -10.43 -14.47
C LYS A 102 12.12 -9.47 -13.29
N ILE A 103 12.64 -9.93 -12.16
CA ILE A 103 12.94 -9.09 -10.99
C ILE A 103 14.44 -9.18 -10.74
N VAL A 104 15.10 -8.02 -10.78
CA VAL A 104 16.50 -7.88 -10.45
C VAL A 104 16.59 -7.39 -9.01
N MET A 105 17.26 -8.16 -8.16
CA MET A 105 17.56 -7.84 -6.77
C MET A 105 19.04 -7.47 -6.67
N ALA A 106 19.35 -6.22 -6.31
CA ALA A 106 20.72 -5.74 -6.19
C ALA A 106 21.02 -5.25 -4.76
N ASN A 107 22.27 -5.37 -4.35
CA ASN A 107 22.78 -4.66 -3.18
C ASN A 107 23.06 -3.19 -3.57
N PRO A 108 22.62 -2.19 -2.79
CA PRO A 108 22.95 -0.79 -3.01
C PRO A 108 24.43 -0.46 -3.17
N ASP A 109 25.32 -1.29 -2.62
CA ASP A 109 26.78 -1.13 -2.75
C ASP A 109 27.36 -1.79 -4.02
N ASP A 110 26.52 -2.27 -4.95
CA ASP A 110 26.90 -2.99 -6.18
C ASP A 110 27.77 -4.24 -5.97
N LYS A 111 27.80 -4.77 -4.74
CA LYS A 111 28.60 -5.96 -4.37
C LYS A 111 28.03 -7.27 -4.92
N GLY A 112 26.77 -7.28 -5.34
CA GLY A 112 26.10 -8.47 -5.83
C GLY A 112 24.71 -8.20 -6.38
N LEU A 113 24.30 -9.06 -7.30
CA LEU A 113 23.05 -9.00 -8.03
C LEU A 113 22.48 -10.40 -8.19
N ALA A 114 21.16 -10.52 -8.10
CA ALA A 114 20.42 -11.74 -8.35
C ALA A 114 19.25 -11.45 -9.28
N GLU A 115 19.14 -12.20 -10.37
CA GLU A 115 17.99 -12.12 -11.29
C GLU A 115 17.02 -13.26 -11.00
N LEU A 116 15.73 -12.95 -10.98
CA LEU A 116 14.66 -13.91 -10.85
C LEU A 116 13.69 -13.77 -12.03
N VAL A 117 13.25 -14.89 -12.59
CA VAL A 117 12.19 -14.90 -13.61
C VAL A 117 10.85 -14.62 -12.93
N ALA A 118 10.09 -13.68 -13.48
CA ALA A 118 8.80 -13.27 -12.93
C ALA A 118 7.84 -12.89 -14.06
N ASP A 119 6.55 -13.07 -13.85
CA ASP A 119 5.55 -12.48 -14.75
C ASP A 119 5.31 -11.04 -14.31
N THR A 120 5.77 -10.07 -15.12
CA THR A 120 5.77 -8.65 -14.78
C THR A 120 4.88 -7.88 -15.73
N ASP A 121 3.98 -7.08 -15.16
CA ASP A 121 3.21 -6.07 -15.87
C ASP A 121 3.63 -4.68 -15.36
N GLY A 122 4.11 -3.83 -16.25
CA GLY A 122 4.71 -2.53 -15.92
C GLY A 122 6.20 -2.58 -15.55
N GLN A 123 6.73 -1.42 -15.17
CA GLN A 123 8.12 -1.23 -14.76
C GLN A 123 8.16 -0.48 -13.43
N GLY A 124 9.03 -0.92 -12.53
CA GLY A 124 9.14 -0.34 -11.20
C GLY A 124 10.53 -0.48 -10.61
N PHE A 125 10.91 0.47 -9.78
CA PHE A 125 12.14 0.44 -8.99
C PHE A 125 11.81 0.74 -7.54
N VAL A 126 12.32 -0.03 -6.59
CA VAL A 126 12.06 0.23 -5.17
C VAL A 126 13.15 -0.37 -4.29
N ARG A 127 13.54 0.34 -3.22
CA ARG A 127 14.43 -0.19 -2.18
C ARG A 127 13.63 -0.69 -1.00
N ILE A 128 13.95 -1.88 -0.51
CA ILE A 128 13.27 -2.49 0.65
C ILE A 128 14.31 -2.94 1.68
N ASP A 129 13.94 -2.86 2.96
CA ASP A 129 14.66 -3.57 4.02
C ASP A 129 14.54 -5.08 3.80
N GLY A 130 15.68 -5.76 3.63
CA GLY A 130 15.69 -7.18 3.33
C GLY A 130 15.17 -8.06 4.48
N GLN A 131 15.11 -7.57 5.73
CA GLN A 131 14.46 -8.28 6.83
C GLN A 131 12.95 -8.35 6.64
N TYR A 132 12.33 -7.22 6.32
CA TYR A 132 10.89 -7.18 6.07
C TYR A 132 10.53 -7.91 4.80
N PHE A 133 11.34 -7.79 3.74
CA PHE A 133 11.13 -8.54 2.52
C PHE A 133 11.22 -10.05 2.74
N ALA A 134 12.24 -10.55 3.45
CA ALA A 134 12.35 -11.97 3.77
C ALA A 134 11.19 -12.48 4.63
N GLN A 135 10.68 -11.67 5.56
CA GLN A 135 9.52 -12.02 6.38
C GLN A 135 8.22 -12.06 5.55
N ALA A 136 8.04 -11.09 4.64
CA ALA A 136 6.91 -11.03 3.73
C ALA A 136 6.84 -12.28 2.84
N LEU A 137 7.97 -12.66 2.22
CA LEU A 137 8.05 -13.85 1.36
C LEU A 137 7.78 -15.15 2.14
N LYS A 138 8.29 -15.26 3.38
CA LYS A 138 8.02 -16.43 4.24
C LYS A 138 6.56 -16.53 4.67
N ALA A 139 5.89 -15.40 4.87
CA ALA A 139 4.47 -15.35 5.24
C ALA A 139 3.56 -15.69 4.07
N CYS A 140 3.93 -15.25 2.86
CA CYS A 140 3.18 -15.50 1.63
C CYS A 140 3.28 -16.96 1.19
N GLY A 141 4.51 -17.48 1.00
CA GLY A 141 4.76 -18.84 0.52
C GLY A 141 4.27 -19.13 -0.91
N GLY A 142 4.92 -20.06 -1.62
CA GLY A 142 4.57 -20.41 -3.00
C GLY A 142 4.78 -19.24 -3.97
N MET A 143 3.79 -18.94 -4.81
CA MET A 143 3.79 -17.83 -5.76
C MET A 143 3.16 -16.60 -5.12
N VAL A 144 3.89 -15.48 -5.09
CA VAL A 144 3.40 -14.21 -4.53
C VAL A 144 3.03 -13.22 -5.63
N GLU A 145 1.91 -12.53 -5.43
CA GLU A 145 1.55 -11.34 -6.20
C GLU A 145 2.12 -10.11 -5.49
N PHE A 146 3.07 -9.44 -6.14
CA PHE A 146 3.64 -8.18 -5.70
C PHE A 146 3.02 -7.02 -6.47
N LYS A 147 2.62 -5.96 -5.77
CA LYS A 147 2.03 -4.75 -6.35
C LYS A 147 2.74 -3.51 -5.84
N LEU A 148 3.04 -2.61 -6.77
CA LEU A 148 3.69 -1.33 -6.53
C LEU A 148 2.96 -0.22 -7.28
N THR A 149 2.98 0.99 -6.71
CA THR A 149 2.53 2.25 -7.34
C THR A 149 3.70 3.17 -7.63
N SER A 150 4.51 3.43 -6.61
CA SER A 150 5.62 4.37 -6.67
C SER A 150 6.69 3.93 -5.69
N PRO A 151 7.99 4.19 -5.99
CA PRO A 151 9.11 3.80 -5.13
C PRO A 151 9.00 4.30 -3.68
N SER A 152 8.26 5.39 -3.44
CA SER A 152 8.05 5.98 -2.10
C SER A 152 6.80 5.46 -1.37
N PHE A 153 5.92 4.71 -2.04
CA PHE A 153 4.62 4.30 -1.51
C PHE A 153 4.65 2.86 -0.96
N PRO A 154 3.72 2.50 -0.04
CA PRO A 154 3.65 1.16 0.51
C PRO A 154 3.45 0.12 -0.60
N MET A 155 4.14 -1.00 -0.48
CA MET A 155 4.02 -2.13 -1.39
C MET A 155 3.08 -3.19 -0.82
N LEU A 156 2.36 -3.88 -1.69
CA LEU A 156 1.46 -4.95 -1.30
C LEU A 156 2.00 -6.30 -1.78
N PHE A 157 2.10 -7.26 -0.86
CA PHE A 157 2.25 -8.68 -1.15
C PHE A 157 0.93 -9.38 -0.88
N ALA A 158 0.43 -10.14 -1.85
CA ALA A 158 -0.84 -10.85 -1.74
C ALA A 158 -0.68 -12.33 -2.13
N VAL A 159 -1.27 -13.23 -1.32
CA VAL A 159 -1.39 -14.67 -1.61
C VAL A 159 -2.67 -15.20 -0.98
N ASN A 160 -3.57 -15.82 -1.77
CA ASN A 160 -4.74 -16.58 -1.27
C ASN A 160 -5.57 -15.84 -0.18
N GLY A 161 -5.82 -14.54 -0.37
CA GLY A 161 -6.58 -13.72 0.57
C GLY A 161 -5.78 -13.18 1.78
N TYR A 162 -4.50 -13.55 1.90
CA TYR A 162 -3.54 -12.91 2.79
C TYR A 162 -2.92 -11.69 2.10
N GLN A 163 -2.85 -10.56 2.82
CA GLN A 163 -2.24 -9.31 2.36
C GLN A 163 -1.22 -8.84 3.38
N LEU A 164 -0.06 -8.42 2.90
CA LEU A 164 1.02 -7.88 3.71
C LEU A 164 1.55 -6.61 3.08
N VAL A 165 1.49 -5.52 3.83
CA VAL A 165 1.99 -4.21 3.41
C VAL A 165 3.41 -4.01 3.94
N VAL A 166 4.34 -3.66 3.06
CA VAL A 166 5.73 -3.32 3.42
C VAL A 166 6.04 -1.90 2.98
N MET A 167 6.61 -1.11 3.89
CA MET A 167 7.11 0.22 3.54
C MET A 167 8.46 0.13 2.83
N PRO A 168 8.68 0.88 1.75
CA PRO A 168 9.98 0.99 1.11
C PRO A 168 10.95 1.82 1.97
N MET A 169 12.24 1.68 1.69
CA MET A 169 13.26 2.60 2.19
C MET A 169 13.37 3.78 1.22
N MET A 170 13.26 4.99 1.74
CA MET A 170 13.34 6.20 0.93
C MET A 170 14.75 6.37 0.36
N ILE A 171 14.82 6.52 -0.96
CA ILE A 171 16.04 6.87 -1.71
C ILE A 171 15.91 8.34 -2.12
N GLN A 172 17.00 9.11 -2.14
CA GLN A 172 16.98 10.50 -2.61
C GLN A 172 16.45 10.62 -4.06
N GLU A 173 16.75 9.66 -4.92
CA GLU A 173 16.23 9.60 -6.29
C GLU A 173 14.71 9.35 -6.35
N ALA A 174 14.17 8.54 -5.43
CA ALA A 174 12.72 8.35 -5.29
C ALA A 174 12.02 9.63 -4.80
N ILE A 175 12.66 10.38 -3.88
CA ILE A 175 12.17 11.67 -3.39
C ILE A 175 12.19 12.72 -4.50
N GLU A 176 13.21 12.74 -5.36
CA GLU A 176 13.31 13.66 -6.49
C GLU A 176 12.31 13.32 -7.60
N ALA A 177 12.14 12.04 -7.94
CA ALA A 177 11.10 11.58 -8.84
C ALA A 177 9.69 11.94 -8.35
N GLU A 178 9.45 11.86 -7.04
CA GLU A 178 8.16 12.24 -6.43
C GLU A 178 7.95 13.76 -6.40
N LYS A 179 9.00 14.55 -6.15
CA LYS A 179 8.94 16.02 -6.26
C LYS A 179 8.61 16.44 -7.69
N LEU A 180 9.23 15.81 -8.68
CA LEU A 180 8.97 16.07 -10.10
C LEU A 180 7.56 15.64 -10.49
N ALA A 181 7.13 14.42 -10.14
CA ALA A 181 5.78 13.92 -10.43
C ALA A 181 4.69 14.79 -9.76
N ARG A 182 4.91 15.22 -8.51
CA ARG A 182 4.00 16.13 -7.81
C ARG A 182 4.00 17.55 -8.39
N ALA A 183 5.14 18.01 -8.89
CA ALA A 183 5.25 19.29 -9.60
C ALA A 183 4.53 19.24 -10.95
N GLU A 184 4.67 18.15 -11.70
CA GLU A 184 3.96 17.95 -12.98
C GLU A 184 2.46 17.79 -12.80
N GLN A 185 2.01 17.07 -11.76
CA GLN A 185 0.58 16.96 -11.44
C GLN A 185 -0.01 18.31 -11.01
N LYS A 186 0.72 19.11 -10.23
CA LYS A 186 0.30 20.48 -9.89
C LYS A 186 0.28 21.40 -11.13
N ALA A 187 1.28 21.29 -12.00
CA ALA A 187 1.36 22.09 -13.22
C ALA A 187 0.23 21.72 -14.21
N LYS A 188 -0.12 20.43 -14.34
CA LYS A 188 -1.28 20.00 -15.13
C LYS A 188 -2.60 20.48 -14.54
N ALA A 189 -2.75 20.43 -13.20
CA ALA A 189 -3.93 20.96 -12.51
C ALA A 189 -4.08 22.49 -12.63
N GLU A 190 -2.98 23.25 -12.61
CA GLU A 190 -3.01 24.70 -12.86
C GLU A 190 -3.23 25.05 -14.34
N ALA A 191 -2.72 24.25 -15.27
CA ALA A 191 -2.91 24.46 -16.71
C ALA A 191 -4.36 24.16 -17.16
N GLU A 192 -5.04 23.18 -16.54
CA GLU A 192 -6.47 22.95 -16.77
C GLU A 192 -7.38 23.98 -16.10
N ALA A 193 -6.89 24.73 -15.09
CA ALA A 193 -7.67 25.73 -14.36
C ALA A 193 -7.70 27.13 -15.01
N LYS A 194 -6.97 27.38 -16.10
CA LYS A 194 -7.05 28.63 -16.88
C LYS A 194 -7.12 28.29 -18.37
N PRO A 195 -8.29 28.41 -19.01
CA PRO A 195 -8.71 29.74 -19.48
C PRO A 195 -10.22 29.98 -19.60
N THR A 196 -10.78 31.04 -18.99
CA THR A 196 -11.65 32.05 -19.67
C THR A 196 -12.13 33.15 -18.71
N GLU A 197 -11.41 34.28 -18.73
CA GLU A 197 -11.87 35.65 -18.42
C GLU A 197 -11.01 36.50 -19.38
N GLN A 198 -11.47 37.33 -20.31
CA GLN A 198 -12.70 38.09 -20.52
C GLN A 198 -12.82 38.39 -22.03
N ALA A 199 -14.03 38.61 -22.54
CA ALA A 199 -14.25 39.50 -23.68
C ALA A 199 -15.63 40.17 -23.51
N GLU A 200 -15.62 41.41 -23.04
CA GLU A 200 -16.75 42.34 -23.13
C GLU A 200 -17.20 42.53 -24.59
N PRO A 201 -18.47 42.93 -24.81
CA PRO A 201 -18.70 43.93 -25.82
C PRO A 201 -19.48 45.14 -25.29
N THR A 202 -18.78 46.26 -25.37
CA THR A 202 -19.19 47.65 -25.59
C THR A 202 -20.58 47.90 -26.21
N GLU A 203 -21.24 48.93 -25.68
CA GLU A 203 -22.42 49.62 -26.21
C GLU A 203 -22.26 50.09 -27.67
N ALA A 204 -23.31 49.92 -28.48
CA ALA A 204 -23.55 50.76 -29.66
C ALA A 204 -25.07 50.94 -29.89
N VAL A 205 -25.50 52.19 -29.75
CA VAL A 205 -26.85 52.71 -30.04
C VAL A 205 -27.04 52.87 -31.56
N ALA A 206 -28.15 52.37 -32.11
CA ALA A 206 -28.78 52.88 -33.34
C ALA A 206 -30.22 52.33 -33.54
N GLU A 207 -31.22 53.15 -33.23
CA GLU A 207 -32.53 53.19 -33.94
C GLU A 207 -32.33 53.73 -35.38
N PRO A 208 -33.28 53.70 -36.34
CA PRO A 208 -34.75 53.56 -36.21
C PRO A 208 -35.46 52.68 -37.27
N THR A 209 -36.76 52.36 -37.09
CA THR A 209 -37.89 52.73 -37.99
C THR A 209 -39.16 51.87 -37.84
N GLU A 210 -40.27 52.60 -37.67
CA GLU A 210 -41.65 52.41 -38.17
C GLU A 210 -42.47 51.15 -37.85
N LYS A 211 -43.55 51.35 -37.07
CA LYS A 211 -44.93 51.26 -37.59
C LYS A 211 -45.97 51.91 -36.64
N PRO A 212 -46.96 52.67 -37.15
CA PRO A 212 -47.90 53.45 -36.34
C PRO A 212 -49.29 52.81 -36.14
N LYS A 213 -50.06 53.42 -35.22
CA LYS A 213 -51.54 53.43 -35.01
C LYS A 213 -52.15 52.38 -34.05
N LYS A 214 -52.66 52.86 -32.91
CA LYS A 214 -54.12 53.12 -32.69
C LYS A 214 -54.44 53.78 -31.33
N ALA A 215 -55.02 54.98 -31.44
CA ALA A 215 -56.07 55.63 -30.63
C ALA A 215 -56.39 55.20 -29.18
N ARG A 216 -56.46 56.19 -28.27
CA ARG A 216 -57.73 56.65 -27.62
C ARG A 216 -57.56 57.91 -26.75
N ARG A 217 -58.41 58.91 -27.05
CA ARG A 217 -59.13 59.87 -26.18
C ARG A 217 -58.34 60.68 -25.13
N SER A 218 -58.20 62.00 -25.29
CA SER A 218 -59.18 63.08 -25.04
C SER A 218 -59.49 63.34 -23.56
N ARG A 219 -58.93 64.42 -23.01
CA ARG A 219 -59.71 65.57 -22.50
C ARG A 219 -58.80 66.78 -22.40
#